data_AF-A0AAW0SKD6-F1
#
_entry.id   AF-A0AAW0SKD6-F1
#
_cell.length_a   1.000
_cell.length_b   1.000
_cell.length_c   1.000
_cell.angle_alpha   90.00
_cell.angle_beta   90.00
_cell.angle_gamma   90.00
#
_symmetry.space_group_name_H-M   'P 1'
#
loop_
_entity.id
_entity.type
_entity.pdbx_description
1 polymer ?
#
loop_
_entity_poly.entity_id
_entity_poly.type
_entity_poly.pdbx_seq_one_letter_code
_entity_poly.pdbx_strand_id
1 'polypeptide(L)'
;MGHARSYVSFDILRRVLQDYFGFPIHYVMNITDIDDKIIKRARTRYLIQQYRKSQMQWDQVYEDLTRALEHHTQAIAATTDPDKRKMMLAEVEKVKNAADALKAATEGEAVEKQEELLKCAEGVLGEWLDQQKGKEVTDNSIFSELPRHYEEEFNKDMEALNVMEADVVTRVSEYVPQIVDYVAKIIENGYAYEANNSVYFDVAKFDAEPNHYYAKSDIFFCIYQLNNQTALREVF
;
A
#
# COMPACT_ATOMS: atom_id res chain seq x y z
N MET A 1 3.76 -14.08 -10.39
CA MET A 1 4.15 -15.49 -10.16
C MET A 1 4.87 -15.75 -8.83
N GLY A 2 5.72 -14.83 -8.32
CA GLY A 2 6.46 -15.06 -7.07
C GLY A 2 5.59 -15.40 -5.86
N HIS A 3 4.52 -14.63 -5.61
CA HIS A 3 3.61 -14.87 -4.50
C HIS A 3 2.84 -16.19 -4.61
N ALA A 4 2.28 -16.48 -5.80
CA ALA A 4 1.54 -17.73 -6.05
C ALA A 4 2.36 -18.99 -5.76
N ARG A 5 3.66 -18.98 -6.09
CA ARG A 5 4.56 -20.09 -5.77
C ARG A 5 4.60 -20.40 -4.27
N SER A 6 4.67 -19.38 -3.42
CA SER A 6 4.73 -19.56 -1.97
C SER A 6 3.46 -20.21 -1.45
N TYR A 7 2.29 -19.68 -1.83
CA TYR A 7 1.00 -20.21 -1.39
C TYR A 7 0.77 -21.65 -1.85
N VAL A 8 1.05 -21.96 -3.11
CA VAL A 8 0.97 -23.34 -3.64
C VAL A 8 1.95 -24.27 -2.91
N SER A 9 3.16 -23.82 -2.62
CA SER A 9 4.15 -24.66 -1.91
C SER A 9 3.71 -24.96 -0.47
N PHE A 10 3.17 -23.97 0.25
CA PHE A 10 2.65 -24.17 1.60
C PHE A 10 1.38 -25.03 1.60
N ASP A 11 0.52 -24.90 0.59
CA ASP A 11 -0.65 -25.76 0.41
C ASP A 11 -0.27 -27.23 0.20
N ILE A 12 0.71 -27.50 -0.67
CA ILE A 12 1.25 -28.86 -0.87
C ILE A 12 1.81 -29.40 0.44
N LEU A 13 2.57 -28.60 1.18
CA LEU A 13 3.11 -29.01 2.48
C LEU A 13 1.99 -29.34 3.47
N ARG A 14 0.97 -28.48 3.57
CA ARG A 14 -0.21 -28.68 4.42
C ARG A 14 -0.89 -30.01 4.08
N ARG A 15 -1.17 -30.27 2.80
CA ARG A 15 -1.80 -31.51 2.34
C ARG A 15 -0.95 -32.74 2.65
N VAL A 16 0.37 -32.69 2.44
CA VAL A 16 1.26 -33.81 2.80
C VAL A 16 1.24 -34.07 4.31
N LEU A 17 1.35 -33.03 5.13
CA LEU A 17 1.34 -33.19 6.59
C LEU A 17 -0.01 -33.72 7.09
N GLN A 18 -1.11 -33.23 6.53
CA GLN A 18 -2.46 -33.61 6.94
C GLN A 18 -2.88 -34.99 6.39
N ASP A 19 -2.78 -35.20 5.08
CA ASP A 19 -3.37 -36.37 4.42
C ASP A 19 -2.44 -37.58 4.43
N TYR A 20 -1.12 -37.37 4.30
CA TYR A 20 -0.15 -38.48 4.28
C TYR A 20 0.35 -38.83 5.68
N PHE A 21 0.70 -37.83 6.50
CA PHE A 21 1.21 -38.06 7.85
C PHE A 21 0.14 -38.04 8.95
N GLY A 22 -1.09 -37.60 8.64
CA GLY A 22 -2.20 -37.61 9.60
C GLY A 22 -2.11 -36.54 10.69
N PHE A 23 -1.32 -35.47 10.48
CA PHE A 23 -1.22 -34.40 11.47
C PHE A 23 -2.46 -33.50 11.48
N PRO A 24 -3.00 -33.14 12.66
CA PRO A 24 -4.06 -32.13 12.76
C PRO A 24 -3.43 -30.75 12.52
N ILE A 25 -3.50 -30.26 11.29
CA ILE A 25 -2.99 -28.94 10.93
C ILE A 25 -4.09 -27.89 11.15
N HIS A 26 -3.76 -26.87 11.94
CA HIS A 26 -4.53 -25.63 12.05
C HIS A 26 -3.75 -24.52 11.33
N TYR A 27 -4.22 -24.13 10.15
CA TYR A 27 -3.57 -23.18 9.28
C TYR A 27 -4.15 -21.77 9.46
N VAL A 28 -3.30 -20.85 9.91
CA VAL A 28 -3.62 -19.44 10.11
C VAL A 28 -2.89 -18.60 9.08
N MET A 29 -3.61 -17.71 8.41
CA MET A 29 -3.06 -16.79 7.41
C MET A 29 -3.36 -15.35 7.81
N ASN A 30 -2.34 -14.49 7.79
CA ASN A 30 -2.54 -13.06 8.01
C ASN A 30 -2.75 -12.31 6.70
N ILE A 31 -3.57 -11.27 6.73
CA ILE A 31 -3.75 -10.30 5.65
C ILE A 31 -3.32 -8.94 6.16
N THR A 32 -2.39 -8.33 5.43
CA THR A 32 -1.91 -6.97 5.70
C THR A 32 -2.81 -5.98 4.97
N ASP A 33 -3.80 -5.45 5.67
CA ASP A 33 -4.74 -4.45 5.18
C ASP A 33 -4.40 -3.02 5.63
N ILE A 34 -3.38 -2.84 6.47
CA ILE A 34 -2.85 -1.54 6.90
C ILE A 34 -1.37 -1.46 6.51
N ASP A 35 -1.04 -0.56 5.59
CA ASP A 35 0.33 -0.24 5.16
C ASP A 35 0.33 1.17 4.54
N ASP A 36 1.43 1.91 4.66
CA ASP A 36 1.56 3.26 4.08
C ASP A 36 1.24 3.30 2.57
N LYS A 37 1.62 2.24 1.83
CA LYS A 37 1.33 2.13 0.39
C LYS A 37 -0.15 1.91 0.13
N ILE A 38 -0.83 1.14 0.99
CA ILE A 38 -2.27 0.90 0.89
C ILE A 38 -3.01 2.20 1.17
N ILE A 39 -2.65 2.92 2.23
CA ILE A 39 -3.27 4.18 2.64
C ILE A 39 -3.11 5.24 1.54
N LYS A 40 -1.88 5.45 1.07
CA LYS A 40 -1.62 6.40 -0.03
C LYS A 40 -2.41 6.01 -1.27
N ARG A 41 -2.44 4.72 -1.63
CA ARG A 41 -3.18 4.24 -2.81
C ARG A 41 -4.69 4.42 -2.67
N ALA A 42 -5.26 4.14 -1.50
CA ALA A 42 -6.69 4.34 -1.21
C ALA A 42 -7.07 5.81 -1.33
N ARG A 43 -6.29 6.69 -0.71
CA ARG A 43 -6.51 8.14 -0.71
C ARG A 43 -6.38 8.74 -2.11
N THR A 44 -5.31 8.39 -2.82
CA THR A 44 -5.10 8.79 -4.21
C THR A 44 -6.23 8.32 -5.12
N ARG A 45 -6.63 7.03 -5.03
CA ARG A 45 -7.75 6.49 -5.83
C ARG A 45 -9.06 7.22 -5.54
N TYR A 46 -9.35 7.47 -4.26
CA TYR A 46 -10.53 8.23 -3.86
C TYR A 46 -10.53 9.66 -4.44
N LEU A 47 -9.42 10.38 -4.29
CA LEU A 47 -9.29 11.76 -4.78
C LEU A 47 -9.45 11.85 -6.30
N ILE A 48 -8.89 10.88 -7.04
CA ILE A 48 -9.06 10.83 -8.50
C ILE A 48 -10.50 10.51 -8.88
N GLN A 49 -11.16 9.59 -8.17
CA GLN A 49 -12.57 9.31 -8.43
C GLN A 49 -13.44 10.55 -8.20
N GLN A 50 -13.17 11.33 -7.16
CA GLN A 50 -13.86 12.62 -6.93
C GLN A 50 -13.51 13.64 -8.03
N TYR A 51 -12.26 13.70 -8.45
CA TYR A 51 -11.80 14.56 -9.54
C TYR A 51 -12.48 14.23 -10.88
N ARG A 52 -12.72 12.94 -11.17
CA ARG A 52 -13.47 12.53 -12.37
C ARG A 52 -14.97 12.86 -12.26
N LYS A 53 -15.54 12.76 -11.06
CA LYS A 53 -16.97 13.06 -10.82
C LYS A 53 -17.29 14.55 -10.86
N SER A 54 -16.34 15.43 -10.52
CA SER A 54 -16.57 16.87 -10.44
C SER A 54 -16.81 17.56 -11.80
N GLN A 55 -16.68 16.85 -12.94
CA GLN A 55 -16.91 17.37 -14.29
C GLN A 55 -16.23 18.73 -14.53
N MET A 56 -14.94 18.84 -14.15
CA MET A 56 -14.16 20.05 -14.33
C MET A 56 -13.95 20.40 -15.80
N GLN A 57 -13.81 21.70 -16.08
CA GLN A 57 -13.43 22.19 -17.39
C GLN A 57 -12.03 21.69 -17.75
N TRP A 58 -11.84 21.28 -19.00
CA TRP A 58 -10.57 20.71 -19.45
C TRP A 58 -9.39 21.67 -19.33
N ASP A 59 -9.62 22.98 -19.42
CA ASP A 59 -8.59 23.99 -19.19
C ASP A 59 -7.99 23.89 -17.77
N GLN A 60 -8.85 23.66 -16.76
CA GLN A 60 -8.40 23.45 -15.39
C GLN A 60 -7.66 22.12 -15.24
N VAL A 61 -8.11 21.07 -15.94
CA VAL A 61 -7.44 19.76 -15.94
C VAL A 61 -6.03 19.86 -16.51
N TYR A 62 -5.84 20.62 -17.58
CA TYR A 62 -4.51 20.86 -18.14
C TYR A 62 -3.61 21.66 -17.21
N GLU A 63 -4.15 22.66 -16.52
CA GLU A 63 -3.40 23.45 -15.53
C GLU A 63 -2.95 22.58 -14.35
N ASP A 64 -3.87 21.79 -13.79
CA ASP A 64 -3.59 20.86 -12.70
C ASP A 64 -2.56 19.80 -13.12
N LEU A 65 -2.71 19.25 -14.32
CA LEU A 65 -1.77 18.28 -14.88
C LEU A 65 -0.36 18.86 -15.06
N THR A 66 -0.26 20.11 -15.52
CA THR A 66 1.03 20.80 -15.69
C THR A 66 1.72 20.97 -14.34
N ARG A 67 0.99 21.42 -13.31
CA ARG A 67 1.49 21.53 -11.93
C ARG A 67 1.91 20.18 -11.35
N ALA A 68 1.12 19.14 -11.59
CA ALA A 68 1.43 17.79 -11.13
C ALA A 68 2.71 17.24 -11.78
N LEU A 69 2.90 17.48 -13.09
CA LEU A 69 4.11 17.10 -13.82
C LEU A 69 5.35 17.86 -13.35
N GLU A 70 5.24 19.15 -13.04
CA GLU A 70 6.32 19.95 -12.47
C GLU A 70 6.78 19.38 -11.12
N HIS A 71 5.82 19.13 -10.23
CA HIS A 71 6.09 18.52 -8.93
C HIS A 71 6.73 17.12 -9.07
N HIS A 72 6.20 16.28 -9.95
CA HIS A 72 6.74 14.95 -10.19
C HIS A 72 8.17 15.01 -10.78
N THR A 73 8.46 15.99 -11.64
CA THR A 73 9.81 16.22 -12.17
C THR A 73 10.80 16.64 -11.07
N GLN A 74 10.37 17.43 -10.09
CA GLN A 74 11.20 17.74 -8.91
C GLN A 74 11.49 16.48 -8.07
N ALA A 75 10.50 15.61 -7.89
CA ALA A 75 10.68 14.33 -7.20
C ALA A 75 11.66 13.38 -7.94
N ILE A 76 11.66 13.40 -9.28
CA ILE A 76 12.64 12.67 -10.11
C ILE A 76 14.06 13.18 -9.85
N ALA A 77 14.24 14.50 -9.74
CA ALA A 77 15.53 15.11 -9.47
C ALA A 77 16.08 14.71 -8.09
N ALA A 78 15.20 14.60 -7.09
CA ALA A 78 15.53 14.16 -5.73
C ALA A 78 15.76 12.65 -5.60
N THR A 79 15.34 11.84 -6.59
CA THR A 79 15.47 10.38 -6.53
C THR A 79 16.88 9.92 -6.90
N THR A 80 17.55 9.22 -5.98
CA THR A 80 18.91 8.68 -6.15
C THR A 80 18.94 7.34 -6.90
N ASP A 81 17.87 6.54 -6.79
CA ASP A 81 17.79 5.21 -7.38
C ASP A 81 17.60 5.29 -8.91
N PRO A 82 18.47 4.65 -9.71
CA PRO A 82 18.45 4.77 -11.17
C PRO A 82 17.24 4.08 -11.82
N ASP A 83 16.79 2.95 -11.27
CA ASP A 83 15.66 2.19 -11.80
C ASP A 83 14.35 2.93 -11.51
N LYS A 84 14.20 3.43 -10.28
CA LYS A 84 13.06 4.27 -9.90
C LYS A 84 12.99 5.54 -10.73
N ARG A 85 14.13 6.21 -10.95
CA ARG A 85 14.20 7.40 -11.81
C ARG A 85 13.77 7.07 -13.25
N LYS A 86 14.23 5.95 -13.81
CA LYS A 86 13.83 5.51 -15.16
C LYS A 86 12.34 5.26 -15.26
N MET A 87 11.74 4.63 -14.25
CA MET A 87 10.29 4.38 -14.20
C MET A 87 9.49 5.68 -14.17
N MET A 88 9.87 6.63 -13.31
CA MET A 88 9.17 7.92 -13.19
C MET A 88 9.29 8.76 -14.48
N LEU A 89 10.46 8.73 -15.13
CA LEU A 89 10.63 9.40 -16.43
C LEU A 89 9.73 8.81 -17.52
N ALA A 90 9.60 7.47 -17.57
CA ALA A 90 8.72 6.80 -18.52
C ALA A 90 7.24 7.11 -18.25
N GLU A 91 6.85 7.31 -17.00
CA GLU A 91 5.50 7.74 -16.63
C GLU A 91 5.21 9.16 -17.13
N VAL A 92 6.13 10.11 -16.90
CA VAL A 92 6.03 11.47 -17.42
C VAL A 92 5.92 11.51 -18.94
N GLU A 93 6.74 10.70 -19.64
CA GLU A 93 6.70 10.62 -21.10
C GLU A 93 5.35 10.10 -21.61
N LYS A 94 4.80 9.06 -20.97
CA LYS A 94 3.46 8.54 -21.32
C LYS A 94 2.37 9.60 -21.16
N VAL A 95 2.40 10.36 -20.06
CA VAL A 95 1.41 11.42 -19.80
C VAL A 95 1.53 12.54 -20.84
N LYS A 96 2.75 12.96 -21.19
CA LYS A 96 2.98 13.97 -22.23
C LYS A 96 2.47 13.52 -23.59
N ASN A 97 2.78 12.27 -23.98
CA ASN A 97 2.31 11.71 -25.24
C ASN A 97 0.78 11.63 -25.30
N ALA A 98 0.11 11.25 -24.21
CA ALA A 98 -1.35 11.26 -24.13
C ALA A 98 -1.94 12.67 -24.21
N ALA A 99 -1.29 13.66 -23.58
CA ALA A 99 -1.73 15.05 -23.64
C ALA A 99 -1.59 15.66 -25.04
N ASP A 100 -0.51 15.35 -25.75
CA ASP A 100 -0.29 15.79 -27.13
C ASP A 100 -1.26 15.08 -28.09
N ALA A 101 -1.54 13.80 -27.86
CA ALA A 101 -2.56 13.07 -28.62
C ALA A 101 -3.96 13.69 -28.45
N LEU A 102 -4.32 14.15 -27.25
CA LEU A 102 -5.58 14.83 -27.01
C LEU A 102 -5.66 16.20 -27.72
N LYS A 103 -4.56 16.95 -27.78
CA LYS A 103 -4.51 18.22 -28.54
C LYS A 103 -4.65 18.03 -30.04
N ALA A 104 -4.17 16.90 -30.57
CA ALA A 104 -4.26 16.54 -31.98
C ALA A 104 -5.59 15.84 -32.35
N ALA A 105 -6.42 15.51 -31.36
CA ALA A 105 -7.66 14.75 -31.56
C ALA A 105 -8.74 15.58 -32.28
N THR A 106 -9.55 14.89 -33.07
CA THR A 106 -10.75 15.49 -33.68
C THR A 106 -11.93 15.46 -32.70
N GLU A 107 -12.98 16.28 -32.93
CA GLU A 107 -14.15 16.37 -32.03
C GLU A 107 -14.81 15.02 -31.73
N GLY A 108 -14.74 14.06 -32.66
CA GLY A 108 -15.28 12.70 -32.48
C GLY A 108 -14.44 11.77 -31.58
N GLU A 109 -13.15 12.05 -31.42
CA GLU A 109 -12.21 11.24 -30.63
C GLU A 109 -11.88 11.87 -29.27
N ALA A 110 -12.29 13.13 -29.06
CA ALA A 110 -11.93 13.91 -27.88
C ALA A 110 -12.28 13.19 -26.56
N VAL A 111 -13.47 12.59 -26.47
CA VAL A 111 -13.93 11.90 -25.24
C VAL A 111 -13.09 10.67 -24.92
N GLU A 112 -12.68 9.90 -25.94
CA GLU A 112 -11.84 8.73 -25.75
C GLU A 112 -10.42 9.14 -25.30
N LYS A 113 -9.84 10.15 -25.97
CA LYS A 113 -8.51 10.67 -25.64
C LYS A 113 -8.45 11.35 -24.27
N GLN A 114 -9.54 11.96 -23.85
CA GLN A 114 -9.72 12.52 -22.52
C GLN A 114 -9.64 11.44 -21.44
N GLU A 115 -10.36 10.32 -21.61
CA GLU A 115 -10.31 9.20 -20.66
C GLU A 115 -8.94 8.50 -20.69
N GLU A 116 -8.30 8.37 -21.86
CA GLU A 116 -6.95 7.84 -21.99
C GLU A 116 -5.93 8.70 -21.22
N LEU A 117 -6.00 10.02 -21.36
CA LEU A 117 -5.16 10.96 -20.62
C LEU A 117 -5.34 10.83 -19.11
N LEU A 118 -6.58 10.79 -18.62
CA LEU A 118 -6.87 10.66 -17.19
C LEU A 118 -6.42 9.32 -16.60
N LYS A 119 -6.44 8.24 -17.40
CA LYS A 119 -5.88 6.94 -17.00
C LYS A 119 -4.36 6.97 -16.93
N CYS A 120 -3.70 7.55 -17.93
CA CYS A 120 -2.24 7.67 -17.92
C CYS A 120 -1.74 8.61 -16.82
N ALA A 121 -2.46 9.68 -16.55
CA ALA A 121 -2.13 10.67 -15.54
C ALA A 121 -2.51 10.25 -14.11
N GLU A 122 -3.15 9.08 -13.92
CA GLU A 122 -3.68 8.67 -12.61
C GLU A 122 -2.61 8.66 -11.52
N GLY A 123 -1.40 8.15 -11.81
CA GLY A 123 -0.29 8.16 -10.84
C GLY A 123 0.17 9.58 -10.51
N VAL A 124 0.55 10.36 -11.52
CA VAL A 124 1.09 11.71 -11.36
C VAL A 124 0.09 12.68 -10.72
N LEU A 125 -1.12 12.74 -11.27
CA LEU A 125 -2.20 13.61 -10.77
C LEU A 125 -2.64 13.16 -9.37
N GLY A 126 -2.69 11.84 -9.16
CA GLY A 126 -3.01 11.23 -7.89
C GLY A 126 -2.10 11.67 -6.75
N GLU A 127 -0.78 11.56 -6.96
CA GLU A 127 0.21 11.98 -5.97
C GLU A 127 0.13 13.48 -5.67
N TRP A 128 -0.10 14.31 -6.69
CA TRP A 128 -0.23 15.75 -6.50
C TRP A 128 -1.51 16.10 -5.73
N LEU A 129 -2.66 15.52 -6.10
CA LEU A 129 -3.93 15.71 -5.40
C LEU A 129 -3.82 15.27 -3.93
N ASP A 130 -3.13 14.17 -3.68
CA ASP A 130 -2.89 13.63 -2.34
C ASP A 130 -2.13 14.60 -1.43
N GLN A 131 -1.16 15.33 -1.98
CA GLN A 131 -0.44 16.35 -1.21
C GLN A 131 -1.29 17.57 -0.89
N GLN A 132 -2.17 17.97 -1.82
CA GLN A 132 -3.01 19.15 -1.64
C GLN A 132 -4.20 18.87 -0.72
N LYS A 133 -4.90 17.76 -0.96
CA LYS A 133 -6.22 17.45 -0.37
C LYS A 133 -6.24 16.17 0.45
N GLY A 134 -5.13 15.43 0.56
CA GLY A 134 -5.11 14.18 1.33
C GLY A 134 -5.55 14.34 2.79
N LYS A 135 -5.19 15.46 3.42
CA LYS A 135 -5.61 15.76 4.80
C LYS A 135 -7.09 16.09 4.96
N GLU A 136 -7.78 16.40 3.87
CA GLU A 136 -9.23 16.71 3.87
C GLU A 136 -10.08 15.43 3.80
N VAL A 137 -9.44 14.28 3.51
CA VAL A 137 -10.12 12.99 3.42
C VAL A 137 -10.44 12.50 4.81
N THR A 138 -11.73 12.52 5.13
CA THR A 138 -12.29 12.16 6.45
C THR A 138 -13.10 10.87 6.42
N ASP A 139 -13.29 10.30 5.23
CA ASP A 139 -14.01 9.04 5.07
C ASP A 139 -13.05 7.87 5.27
N ASN A 140 -13.16 7.26 6.45
CA ASN A 140 -12.32 6.14 6.83
C ASN A 140 -12.66 4.85 6.06
N SER A 141 -13.85 4.74 5.43
CA SER A 141 -14.27 3.53 4.74
C SER A 141 -13.33 3.19 3.57
N ILE A 142 -12.77 4.22 2.93
CA ILE A 142 -11.90 4.07 1.76
C ILE A 142 -10.67 3.20 2.05
N PHE A 143 -10.19 3.23 3.30
CA PHE A 143 -9.01 2.47 3.72
C PHE A 143 -9.34 1.02 4.04
N SER A 144 -10.62 0.69 4.23
CA SER A 144 -11.09 -0.69 4.36
C SER A 144 -11.54 -1.26 3.02
N GLU A 145 -12.15 -0.46 2.15
CA GLU A 145 -12.70 -0.91 0.87
C GLU A 145 -11.63 -1.38 -0.11
N LEU A 146 -10.51 -0.65 -0.21
CA LEU A 146 -9.44 -1.00 -1.15
C LEU A 146 -8.75 -2.34 -0.80
N PRO A 147 -8.33 -2.59 0.46
CA PRO A 147 -7.81 -3.90 0.85
C PRO A 147 -8.81 -5.02 0.64
N ARG A 148 -10.09 -4.79 0.98
CA ARG A 148 -11.14 -5.81 0.83
C ARG A 148 -11.33 -6.21 -0.63
N HIS A 149 -11.31 -5.26 -1.55
CA HIS A 149 -11.38 -5.54 -2.97
C HIS A 149 -10.22 -6.45 -3.44
N TYR A 150 -8.98 -6.15 -3.04
CA TYR A 150 -7.82 -6.96 -3.40
C TYR A 150 -7.75 -8.30 -2.65
N GLU A 151 -8.28 -8.38 -1.44
CA GLU A 151 -8.48 -9.63 -0.71
C GLU A 151 -9.42 -10.57 -1.48
N GLU A 152 -10.53 -10.05 -2.03
CA GLU A 152 -11.45 -10.84 -2.84
C GLU A 152 -10.80 -11.32 -4.15
N GLU A 153 -10.02 -10.47 -4.82
CA GLU A 153 -9.25 -10.88 -6.01
C GLU A 153 -8.23 -11.96 -5.67
N PHE A 154 -7.52 -11.79 -4.56
CA PHE A 154 -6.56 -12.78 -4.06
C PHE A 154 -7.25 -14.14 -3.80
N ASN A 155 -8.41 -14.15 -3.14
CA ASN A 155 -9.14 -15.38 -2.86
C ASN A 155 -9.58 -16.10 -4.13
N LYS A 156 -10.05 -15.36 -5.14
CA LYS A 156 -10.39 -15.92 -6.47
C LYS A 156 -9.19 -16.55 -7.16
N ASP A 157 -8.02 -15.89 -7.08
CA ASP A 157 -6.78 -16.43 -7.63
C ASP A 157 -6.35 -17.71 -6.90
N MET A 158 -6.48 -17.76 -5.57
CA MET A 158 -6.14 -18.94 -4.77
C MET A 158 -7.07 -20.11 -5.09
N GLU A 159 -8.38 -19.84 -5.23
CA GLU A 159 -9.37 -20.83 -5.66
C GLU A 159 -9.05 -21.37 -7.05
N ALA A 160 -8.73 -20.50 -8.01
CA ALA A 160 -8.34 -20.91 -9.36
C ALA A 160 -7.07 -21.77 -9.40
N LEU A 161 -6.17 -21.59 -8.42
CA LEU A 161 -4.96 -22.39 -8.23
C LEU A 161 -5.19 -23.66 -7.40
N ASN A 162 -6.43 -23.94 -6.96
CA ASN A 162 -6.79 -25.07 -6.10
C ASN A 162 -6.02 -25.09 -4.75
N VAL A 163 -5.70 -23.90 -4.24
CA VAL A 163 -5.13 -23.72 -2.90
C VAL A 163 -6.26 -23.81 -1.88
N MET A 164 -6.06 -24.58 -0.79
CA MET A 164 -7.05 -24.68 0.27
C MET A 164 -7.15 -23.39 1.06
N GLU A 165 -8.37 -22.99 1.41
CA GLU A 165 -8.61 -21.86 2.31
C GLU A 165 -7.98 -22.10 3.69
N ALA A 166 -7.54 -21.02 4.33
CA ALA A 166 -7.03 -21.07 5.70
C ALA A 166 -8.17 -21.34 6.70
N ASP A 167 -7.83 -22.00 7.82
CA ASP A 167 -8.80 -22.27 8.88
C ASP A 167 -9.17 -20.97 9.62
N VAL A 168 -8.20 -20.05 9.73
CA VAL A 168 -8.38 -18.71 10.28
C VAL A 168 -7.64 -17.70 9.42
N VAL A 169 -8.33 -16.61 9.09
CA VAL A 169 -7.74 -15.43 8.45
C VAL A 169 -7.73 -14.29 9.45
N THR A 170 -6.57 -13.71 9.72
CA THR A 170 -6.42 -12.56 10.63
C THR A 170 -6.06 -11.31 9.85
N ARG A 171 -6.73 -10.19 10.14
CA ARG A 171 -6.45 -8.89 9.48
C ARG A 171 -5.79 -7.94 10.46
N VAL A 172 -4.82 -7.16 10.01
CA VAL A 172 -4.13 -6.22 10.90
C VAL A 172 -5.12 -5.24 11.52
N SER A 173 -6.09 -4.73 10.74
CA SER A 173 -7.15 -3.84 11.22
C SER A 173 -7.99 -4.40 12.37
N GLU A 174 -8.20 -5.71 12.43
CA GLU A 174 -9.00 -6.38 13.46
C GLU A 174 -8.24 -6.56 14.78
N TYR A 175 -6.90 -6.48 14.74
CA TYR A 175 -6.02 -6.74 15.88
C TYR A 175 -5.25 -5.51 16.36
N VAL A 176 -5.59 -4.31 15.88
CA VAL A 176 -4.92 -3.05 16.29
C VAL A 176 -4.89 -2.89 17.82
N PRO A 177 -5.99 -3.06 18.58
CA PRO A 177 -5.95 -2.93 20.03
C PRO A 177 -4.94 -3.86 20.70
N GLN A 178 -4.89 -5.12 20.26
CA GLN A 178 -4.00 -6.14 20.80
C GLN A 178 -2.54 -5.85 20.42
N ILE A 179 -2.28 -5.28 19.24
CA ILE A 179 -0.95 -4.81 18.83
C ILE A 179 -0.50 -3.69 19.76
N VAL A 180 -1.36 -2.71 20.05
CA VAL A 180 -1.04 -1.60 20.97
C VAL A 180 -0.71 -2.13 22.37
N ASP A 181 -1.54 -3.03 22.91
CA ASP A 181 -1.30 -3.65 24.21
C ASP A 181 0.01 -4.45 24.24
N TYR A 182 0.34 -5.14 23.14
CA TYR A 182 1.58 -5.89 23.01
C TYR A 182 2.80 -4.95 22.99
N VAL A 183 2.74 -3.85 22.24
CA VAL A 183 3.80 -2.84 22.20
C VAL A 183 3.98 -2.17 23.56
N ALA A 184 2.88 -1.85 24.26
CA ALA A 184 2.93 -1.29 25.61
C ALA A 184 3.72 -2.21 26.56
N LYS A 185 3.49 -3.53 26.52
CA LYS A 185 4.26 -4.51 27.31
C LYS A 185 5.74 -4.53 26.95
N ILE A 186 6.10 -4.37 25.68
CA ILE A 186 7.51 -4.31 25.27
C ILE A 186 8.19 -3.06 25.87
N ILE A 187 7.49 -1.93 25.87
CA ILE A 187 7.96 -0.69 26.50
C ILE A 187 8.10 -0.86 28.01
N GLU A 188 7.10 -1.44 28.68
CA GLU A 188 7.12 -1.74 30.12
C GLU A 188 8.29 -2.65 30.50
N ASN A 189 8.59 -3.66 29.67
CA ASN A 189 9.74 -4.55 29.84
C ASN A 189 11.08 -3.87 29.49
N GLY A 190 11.05 -2.63 29.00
CA GLY A 190 12.23 -1.83 28.69
C GLY A 190 12.94 -2.24 27.40
N TYR A 191 12.34 -3.03 26.51
CA TYR A 191 12.92 -3.44 25.22
C TYR A 191 12.48 -2.56 24.04
N ALA A 192 11.73 -1.49 24.33
CA ALA A 192 11.34 -0.51 23.33
C ALA A 192 11.50 0.91 23.88
N TYR A 193 11.71 1.86 22.98
CA TYR A 193 11.87 3.28 23.31
C TYR A 193 11.15 4.17 22.30
N GLU A 194 10.72 5.34 22.76
CA GLU A 194 10.14 6.37 21.91
C GLU A 194 11.24 7.26 21.31
N ALA A 195 11.19 7.49 20.00
CA ALA A 195 11.94 8.52 19.31
C ALA A 195 11.13 9.04 18.12
N ASN A 196 11.20 10.34 17.82
CA ASN A 196 10.54 10.93 16.65
C ASN A 196 9.07 10.52 16.50
N ASN A 197 8.29 10.58 17.59
CA ASN A 197 6.88 10.16 17.56
C ASN A 197 6.70 8.70 17.08
N SER A 198 7.70 7.84 17.32
CA SER A 198 7.73 6.43 16.95
C SER A 198 8.30 5.55 18.06
N VAL A 199 7.82 4.32 18.18
CA VAL A 199 8.40 3.27 19.04
C VAL A 199 9.34 2.43 18.21
N TYR A 200 10.56 2.29 18.72
CA TYR A 200 11.56 1.40 18.16
C TYR A 200 11.84 0.26 19.13
N PHE A 201 12.13 -0.91 18.58
CA PHE A 201 12.69 -2.02 19.36
C PHE A 201 14.16 -1.78 19.63
N ASP A 202 14.60 -2.01 20.86
CA ASP A 202 16.01 -2.04 21.19
C ASP A 202 16.56 -3.46 21.02
N VAL A 203 16.98 -3.77 19.79
CA VAL A 203 17.60 -5.05 19.44
C VAL A 203 18.88 -5.27 20.26
N ALA A 204 19.67 -4.22 20.50
CA ALA A 204 20.94 -4.34 21.19
C ALA A 204 20.74 -4.71 22.67
N LYS A 205 19.76 -4.08 23.33
CA LYS A 205 19.38 -4.42 24.69
C LYS A 205 18.74 -5.80 24.78
N PHE A 206 17.91 -6.19 23.80
CA PHE A 206 17.31 -7.52 23.78
C PHE A 206 18.36 -8.63 23.60
N ASP A 207 19.34 -8.45 22.70
CA ASP A 207 20.44 -9.41 22.44
C ASP A 207 21.45 -9.50 23.59
N ALA A 208 21.53 -8.47 24.44
CA ALA A 208 22.45 -8.42 25.59
C ALA A 208 21.94 -9.16 26.85
N GLU A 209 20.65 -9.50 26.92
CA GLU A 209 20.06 -10.14 28.10
C GLU A 209 20.26 -11.66 28.12
N PRO A 210 20.64 -12.27 29.26
CA PRO A 210 20.78 -13.72 29.36
C PRO A 210 19.44 -14.41 29.08
N ASN A 211 19.47 -15.42 28.19
CA ASN A 211 18.32 -16.20 27.70
C ASN A 211 17.47 -15.54 26.61
N HIS A 212 17.85 -14.36 26.11
CA HIS A 212 17.27 -13.80 24.91
C HIS A 212 18.19 -14.05 23.72
N TYR A 213 17.63 -14.61 22.65
CA TYR A 213 18.37 -14.90 21.43
C TYR A 213 17.65 -14.23 20.26
N TYR A 214 18.23 -13.16 19.75
CA TYR A 214 17.74 -12.53 18.53
C TYR A 214 18.41 -13.17 17.32
N ALA A 215 17.64 -13.87 16.50
CA ALA A 215 18.13 -14.32 15.19
C ALA A 215 18.27 -13.09 14.28
N LYS A 216 19.48 -12.51 14.19
CA LYS A 216 19.78 -11.35 13.35
C LYS A 216 19.40 -11.63 11.89
N SER A 217 18.29 -11.06 11.45
CA SER A 217 18.07 -10.66 10.06
C SER A 217 18.26 -9.15 10.02
N ASP A 218 19.22 -8.67 9.23
CA ASP A 218 19.67 -7.27 9.15
C ASP A 218 18.57 -6.31 8.63
N ILE A 219 17.54 -6.07 9.45
CA ILE A 219 16.47 -5.12 9.18
C ILE A 219 16.20 -4.34 10.48
N PHE A 220 16.50 -3.04 10.47
CA PHE A 220 16.04 -2.10 11.50
C PHE A 220 14.51 -2.12 11.54
N PHE A 221 13.91 -2.52 12.66
CA PHE A 221 12.46 -2.64 12.79
C PHE A 221 11.89 -1.49 13.63
N CYS A 222 11.17 -0.57 12.97
CA CYS A 222 10.20 0.28 13.65
C CYS A 222 9.04 -0.62 14.07
N ILE A 223 8.76 -0.71 15.38
CA ILE A 223 7.69 -1.59 15.87
C ILE A 223 6.34 -0.88 15.85
N TYR A 224 6.34 0.43 16.03
CA TYR A 224 5.10 1.20 16.14
C TYR A 224 5.38 2.69 15.92
N GLN A 225 4.42 3.50 15.47
CA GLN A 225 4.58 4.97 15.43
C GLN A 225 3.70 5.63 16.51
N LEU A 226 4.32 6.18 17.59
CA LEU A 226 3.66 6.77 18.76
C LEU A 226 2.84 8.04 18.48
N ASN A 227 3.11 8.77 17.40
CA ASN A 227 2.41 10.01 17.09
C ASN A 227 2.37 10.35 15.59
N ASN A 228 2.58 9.35 14.72
CA ASN A 228 2.14 9.43 13.33
C ASN A 228 0.88 8.58 13.16
N GLN A 229 -0.15 9.00 13.89
CA GLN A 229 -1.53 8.74 13.54
C GLN A 229 -1.83 9.40 12.19
N THR A 230 -1.27 8.87 11.11
CA THR A 230 -1.69 9.18 9.74
C THR A 230 -2.44 7.96 9.25
N ALA A 231 -1.81 6.78 9.30
CA ALA A 231 -2.47 5.52 9.04
C ALA A 231 -3.69 5.27 9.94
N LEU A 232 -3.51 5.20 11.26
CA LEU A 232 -4.58 4.81 12.16
C LEU A 232 -5.62 5.93 12.44
N ARG A 233 -5.30 7.22 12.26
CA ARG A 233 -6.31 8.32 12.37
C ARG A 233 -7.06 8.56 11.07
N GLU A 234 -6.45 8.26 9.92
CA GLU A 234 -7.15 8.30 8.64
C GLU A 234 -8.04 7.05 8.49
N VAL A 235 -7.69 5.91 9.11
CA VAL A 235 -8.49 4.66 9.07
C VAL A 235 -9.47 4.49 10.24
N PHE A 236 -9.19 5.01 11.44
CA PHE A 236 -10.03 4.88 12.64
C PHE A 236 -10.21 6.22 13.37
#